data_AF-A0A6N8JQA3-F1
#
_entry.id   AF-A0A6N8JQA3-F1
#
_cell.length_a   1.000
_cell.length_b   1.000
_cell.length_c   1.000
_cell.angle_alpha   90.00
_cell.angle_beta   90.00
_cell.angle_gamma   90.00
#
_symmetry.space_group_name_H-M   'P 1'
#
loop_
_entity.id
_entity.type
_entity.pdbx_description
1 polymer ?
#
loop_
_entity_poly.entity_id
_entity_poly.type
_entity_poly.pdbx_seq_one_letter_code
_entity_poly.pdbx_strand_id
1 'polypeptide(L)'
;MDDMKKMARPFGWLFALALVVAVLGRVGLAIAGATGVLAFDYISASGVPILDVICSILTGSAFVAFLFAAGLALVVSTAGVVLYGALAARGDARPRPLSAFLWGWATALVALVCLVIVVLGILSAVQVGSMSSKLPGALALAGALVAFAAFLGTLLGAASLVVCACVARARAGRSLGASLVVAAAGCGAAVMLLTVGTFGALNTAAVSLPALGAWLAADVAVNLALLFGAGAYLGKQERRETAEKPRAVAAARG
;
A
#
# COMPACT_ATOMS: atom_id res chain seq x y z
N MET A 1 3.24 -8.70 -23.69
CA MET A 1 4.49 -8.59 -22.90
C MET A 1 5.15 -7.23 -23.06
N ASP A 2 4.91 -6.51 -24.15
CA ASP A 2 5.54 -5.19 -24.41
C ASP A 2 5.14 -4.10 -23.41
N ASP A 3 3.86 -4.05 -23.01
CA ASP A 3 3.40 -3.08 -22.00
C ASP A 3 4.10 -3.28 -20.63
N MET A 4 4.34 -4.53 -20.23
CA MET A 4 5.01 -4.85 -18.95
C MET A 4 6.48 -4.42 -18.96
N LYS A 5 7.16 -4.56 -20.11
CA LYS A 5 8.54 -4.08 -20.27
C LYS A 5 8.63 -2.55 -20.22
N LYS A 6 7.65 -1.85 -20.80
CA LYS A 6 7.57 -0.38 -20.77
C LYS A 6 7.37 0.17 -19.35
N MET A 7 6.60 -0.53 -18.52
CA MET A 7 6.39 -0.15 -17.11
C MET A 7 7.58 -0.49 -16.20
N ALA A 8 8.39 -1.48 -16.55
CA ALA A 8 9.46 -1.98 -15.69
C ALA A 8 10.52 -0.93 -15.36
N ARG A 9 10.95 -0.13 -16.33
CA ARG A 9 11.98 0.88 -16.11
C ARG A 9 11.50 2.02 -15.18
N PRO A 10 10.32 2.64 -15.39
CA PRO A 10 9.78 3.63 -14.45
C PRO A 10 9.61 3.10 -13.03
N PHE A 11 9.02 1.90 -12.86
CA PHE A 11 8.86 1.29 -11.54
C PHE A 11 10.20 0.93 -10.90
N GLY A 12 11.16 0.44 -11.69
CA GLY A 12 12.52 0.17 -11.22
C GLY A 12 13.20 1.41 -10.63
N TRP A 13 13.04 2.58 -11.26
CA TRP A 13 13.56 3.84 -10.72
C TRP A 13 12.85 4.27 -9.43
N LEU A 14 11.53 4.13 -9.36
CA LEU A 14 10.76 4.41 -8.15
C LEU A 14 11.27 3.54 -6.99
N PHE A 15 11.46 2.25 -7.23
CA PHE A 15 11.93 1.30 -6.22
C PHE A 15 13.37 1.55 -5.81
N ALA A 16 14.25 1.88 -6.75
CA ALA A 16 15.63 2.26 -6.44
C ALA A 16 15.69 3.52 -5.57
N LEU A 17 14.90 4.56 -5.90
CA LEU A 17 14.80 5.77 -5.08
C LEU A 17 14.32 5.46 -3.65
N ALA A 18 13.25 4.66 -3.53
CA ALA A 18 12.72 4.25 -2.24
C ALA A 18 13.77 3.54 -1.38
N LEU A 19 14.52 2.61 -1.97
CA LEU A 19 15.57 1.85 -1.28
C LEU A 19 16.73 2.75 -0.85
N VAL A 20 17.17 3.68 -1.70
CA VAL A 20 18.21 4.65 -1.34
C VAL A 20 17.76 5.48 -0.13
N VAL A 21 16.53 6.00 -0.15
CA VAL A 21 15.98 6.78 0.98
C VAL A 21 15.87 5.92 2.24
N ALA A 22 15.42 4.67 2.14
CA ALA A 22 15.34 3.74 3.26
C ALA A 22 16.71 3.50 3.91
N VAL A 23 17.73 3.23 3.10
CA VAL A 23 19.10 2.97 3.56
C VAL A 23 19.70 4.22 4.21
N LEU A 24 19.59 5.38 3.56
CA LEU A 24 20.08 6.64 4.11
C LEU A 24 19.37 7.00 5.42
N GLY A 25 18.05 6.83 5.49
CA GLY A 25 17.28 7.00 6.72
C GLY A 25 17.75 6.06 7.82
N ARG A 26 18.03 4.80 7.49
CA ARG A 26 18.55 3.83 8.46
C ARG A 26 19.94 4.21 8.97
N VAL A 27 20.84 4.65 8.10
CA VAL A 27 22.17 5.15 8.48
C VAL A 27 22.05 6.36 9.39
N GLY A 28 21.18 7.33 9.07
CA GLY A 28 20.91 8.49 9.93
C GLY A 28 20.41 8.10 11.31
N LEU A 29 19.48 7.15 11.40
CA LEU A 29 18.99 6.60 12.67
C LEU A 29 20.10 5.89 13.46
N ALA A 30 21.02 5.18 12.79
CA ALA A 30 22.15 4.53 13.45
C ALA A 30 23.10 5.56 14.06
N ILE A 31 23.43 6.63 13.33
CA ILE A 31 24.28 7.72 13.80
C ILE A 31 23.61 8.43 14.97
N ALA A 32 22.32 8.75 14.88
CA ALA A 32 21.56 9.40 15.94
C ALA A 32 21.50 8.53 17.22
N GLY A 33 21.39 7.21 17.07
CA GLY A 33 21.51 6.26 18.18
C GLY A 33 22.91 6.23 18.80
N ALA A 34 23.96 6.18 17.97
CA ALA A 34 25.36 6.11 18.45
C ALA A 34 25.85 7.40 19.11
N THR A 35 25.31 8.56 18.70
CA THR A 35 25.67 9.88 19.23
C THR A 35 24.85 10.30 20.45
N GLY A 36 23.89 9.48 20.88
CA GLY A 36 23.00 9.80 22.01
C GLY A 36 21.95 10.86 21.71
N VAL A 37 21.73 11.22 20.44
CA VAL A 37 20.67 12.15 20.02
C VAL A 37 19.27 11.59 20.29
N LEU A 38 19.13 10.26 20.28
CA LEU A 38 17.88 9.57 20.60
C LEU A 38 17.99 8.89 21.97
N ALA A 39 17.12 9.27 22.91
CA ALA A 39 17.01 8.64 24.23
C ALA A 39 16.18 7.34 24.17
N PHE A 40 16.58 6.36 24.98
CA PHE A 40 16.01 5.02 25.03
C PHE A 40 15.46 4.73 26.42
N ASP A 41 14.31 5.33 26.77
CA ASP A 41 13.62 5.05 28.04
C ASP A 41 12.44 4.10 27.75
N TYR A 42 12.50 2.89 28.30
CA TYR A 42 11.57 1.80 27.98
C TYR A 42 10.84 1.35 29.25
N ILE A 43 9.52 1.52 29.25
CA ILE A 43 8.66 0.99 30.33
C ILE A 43 8.14 -0.38 29.89
N SER A 44 8.25 -1.38 30.76
CA SER A 44 7.71 -2.72 30.55
C SER A 44 6.70 -3.11 31.64
N ALA A 45 5.64 -3.77 31.18
CA ALA A 45 4.72 -4.70 31.85
C ALA A 45 3.34 -4.16 32.26
N SER A 46 2.29 -4.72 31.64
CA SER A 46 1.07 -5.19 32.31
C SER A 46 0.15 -5.96 31.35
N GLY A 47 -0.82 -6.70 31.90
CA GLY A 47 -1.86 -7.46 31.16
C GLY A 47 -2.92 -6.57 30.52
N VAL A 48 -2.50 -5.54 29.81
CA VAL A 48 -3.32 -4.54 29.11
C VAL A 48 -3.53 -4.95 27.64
N PRO A 49 -4.53 -4.37 26.95
CA PRO A 49 -4.78 -4.60 25.53
C PRO A 49 -3.51 -4.52 24.67
N ILE A 50 -3.46 -5.32 23.61
CA ILE A 50 -2.24 -5.47 22.78
C ILE A 50 -1.76 -4.15 22.15
N LEU A 51 -2.68 -3.22 21.86
CA LEU A 51 -2.36 -1.90 21.34
C LEU A 51 -1.64 -1.03 22.37
N ASP A 52 -2.01 -1.12 23.65
CA ASP A 52 -1.34 -0.38 24.72
C ASP A 52 0.11 -0.86 24.89
N VAL A 53 0.34 -2.17 24.73
CA VAL A 53 1.68 -2.74 24.74
C VAL A 53 2.51 -2.20 23.57
N ILE A 54 1.98 -2.23 22.35
CA ILE A 54 2.69 -1.70 21.16
C ILE A 54 2.99 -0.21 21.33
N CYS A 55 2.03 0.59 21.77
CA CYS A 55 2.20 2.02 21.99
C CYS A 55 3.22 2.32 23.10
N SER A 56 3.27 1.51 24.16
CA SER A 56 4.28 1.62 25.23
C SER A 56 5.70 1.32 24.75
N ILE A 57 5.87 0.54 23.67
CA ILE A 57 7.18 0.22 23.07
C ILE A 57 7.63 1.32 22.11
N LEU A 58 6.70 2.12 21.58
CA LEU A 58 6.97 3.24 20.66
C LEU A 58 7.45 4.50 21.41
N THR A 59 8.53 4.41 22.19
CA THR A 59 9.18 5.57 22.82
C THR A 59 10.51 5.89 22.14
N GLY A 60 10.89 7.18 22.17
CA GLY A 60 12.21 7.65 21.71
C GLY A 60 12.52 7.34 20.24
N SER A 61 13.66 6.70 19.99
CA SER A 61 14.14 6.34 18.65
C SER A 61 13.18 5.44 17.86
N ALA A 62 12.46 4.55 18.54
CA ALA A 62 11.50 3.64 17.89
C ALA A 62 10.35 4.43 17.27
N PHE A 63 9.80 5.39 18.02
CA PHE A 63 8.75 6.27 17.52
C PHE A 63 9.16 7.02 16.24
N VAL A 64 10.32 7.69 16.27
CA VAL A 64 10.83 8.47 15.12
C VAL A 64 11.01 7.58 13.90
N ALA A 65 11.56 6.38 14.09
CA ALA A 65 11.78 5.47 12.99
C ALA A 65 10.49 4.88 12.42
N PHE A 66 9.51 4.53 13.25
CA PHE A 66 8.22 4.05 12.77
C PHE A 66 7.45 5.16 12.03
N LEU A 67 7.54 6.43 12.47
CA LEU A 67 6.98 7.55 11.71
C LEU A 67 7.66 7.72 10.34
N PHE A 68 8.99 7.69 10.30
CA PHE A 68 9.73 7.77 9.04
C PHE A 68 9.40 6.58 8.13
N ALA A 69 9.37 5.36 8.67
CA ALA A 69 9.07 4.15 7.94
C ALA A 69 7.63 4.17 7.39
N ALA A 70 6.66 4.60 8.19
CA ALA A 70 5.28 4.78 7.77
C ALA A 70 5.15 5.86 6.69
N GLY A 71 5.80 7.01 6.86
CA GLY A 71 5.84 8.08 5.86
C GLY A 71 6.43 7.61 4.53
N LEU A 72 7.55 6.89 4.56
CA LEU A 72 8.17 6.31 3.38
C LEU A 72 7.25 5.29 2.70
N ALA A 73 6.64 4.39 3.47
CA ALA A 73 5.69 3.41 2.94
C ALA A 73 4.48 4.08 2.27
N LEU A 74 3.94 5.16 2.86
CA LEU A 74 2.86 5.96 2.28
C LEU A 74 3.29 6.64 0.98
N VAL A 75 4.47 7.26 0.94
CA VAL A 75 5.00 7.92 -0.26
C VAL A 75 5.22 6.93 -1.40
N VAL A 76 5.86 5.79 -1.13
CA VAL A 76 6.10 4.76 -2.15
C VAL A 76 4.80 4.17 -2.69
N SER A 77 3.85 3.90 -1.78
CA SER A 77 2.53 3.37 -2.12
C SER A 77 1.73 4.32 -3.02
N THR A 78 1.70 5.61 -2.65
CA THR A 78 1.01 6.65 -3.44
C THR A 78 1.70 6.91 -4.76
N ALA A 79 3.04 7.01 -4.77
CA ALA A 79 3.82 7.21 -5.97
C ALA A 79 3.65 6.05 -6.97
N GLY A 80 3.59 4.80 -6.51
CA GLY A 80 3.34 3.64 -7.37
C GLY A 80 1.97 3.70 -8.07
N VAL A 81 0.93 4.05 -7.32
CA VAL A 81 -0.44 4.22 -7.85
C VAL A 81 -0.50 5.36 -8.88
N VAL A 82 0.10 6.51 -8.56
CA VAL A 82 0.14 7.66 -9.47
C VAL A 82 0.96 7.36 -10.72
N LEU A 83 2.10 6.69 -10.57
CA LEU A 83 2.96 6.28 -11.69
C LEU A 83 2.22 5.35 -12.65
N TYR A 84 1.49 4.37 -12.12
CA TYR A 84 0.66 3.49 -12.95
C TYR A 84 -0.38 4.29 -13.75
N GLY A 85 -1.09 5.21 -13.09
CA GLY A 85 -2.05 6.11 -13.72
C GLY A 85 -1.44 7.01 -14.79
N ALA A 86 -0.25 7.56 -14.53
CA ALA A 86 0.48 8.43 -15.46
C ALA A 86 0.94 7.68 -16.71
N LEU A 87 1.43 6.45 -16.56
CA LEU A 87 1.82 5.60 -17.69
C LEU A 87 0.60 5.22 -18.56
N ALA A 88 -0.54 4.94 -17.93
CA ALA A 88 -1.79 4.73 -18.65
C ALA A 88 -2.27 6.01 -19.36
N ALA A 89 -2.15 7.18 -18.71
CA ALA A 89 -2.49 8.47 -19.29
C ALA A 89 -1.64 8.83 -20.52
N ARG A 90 -0.38 8.37 -20.56
CA ARG A 90 0.53 8.54 -21.71
C ARG A 90 0.32 7.53 -22.83
N GLY A 91 -0.44 6.46 -22.59
CA GLY A 91 -0.60 5.36 -23.54
C GLY A 91 0.59 4.38 -23.55
N ASP A 92 1.52 4.52 -22.60
CA ASP A 92 2.68 3.63 -22.45
C ASP A 92 2.31 2.25 -21.92
N ALA A 93 1.15 2.15 -21.25
CA ALA A 93 0.62 0.91 -20.72
C ALA A 93 -0.91 0.85 -20.82
N ARG A 94 -1.44 -0.31 -21.17
CA ARG A 94 -2.89 -0.56 -21.08
C ARG A 94 -3.28 -0.96 -19.65
N PRO A 95 -4.21 -0.23 -19.00
CA PRO A 95 -4.62 -0.56 -17.65
C PRO A 95 -5.43 -1.87 -17.67
N ARG A 96 -4.93 -2.89 -16.97
CA ARG A 96 -5.58 -4.20 -16.82
C ARG A 96 -5.55 -4.64 -15.36
N PRO A 97 -6.59 -5.34 -14.86
CA PRO A 97 -6.62 -5.83 -13.47
C PRO A 97 -5.37 -6.61 -13.09
N LEU A 98 -4.92 -7.52 -13.95
CA LEU A 98 -3.74 -8.34 -13.68
C LEU A 98 -2.46 -7.51 -13.59
N SER A 99 -2.23 -6.55 -14.49
CA SER A 99 -1.02 -5.73 -14.43
C SER A 99 -1.04 -4.76 -13.26
N ALA A 100 -2.20 -4.17 -12.95
CA ALA A 100 -2.37 -3.34 -11.77
C ALA A 100 -2.14 -4.13 -10.48
N PHE A 101 -2.65 -5.35 -10.39
CA PHE A 101 -2.41 -6.26 -9.27
C PHE A 101 -0.91 -6.56 -9.10
N LEU A 102 -0.20 -6.94 -10.17
CA LEU A 102 1.22 -7.27 -10.10
C LEU A 102 2.09 -6.07 -9.69
N TRP A 103 1.85 -4.89 -10.27
CA TRP A 103 2.60 -3.68 -9.92
C TRP A 103 2.23 -3.15 -8.53
N GLY A 104 0.96 -3.32 -8.11
CA GLY A 104 0.53 -3.08 -6.74
C GLY A 104 1.28 -3.97 -5.75
N TRP A 105 1.39 -5.28 -6.05
CA TRP A 105 2.18 -6.23 -5.27
C TRP A 105 3.66 -5.86 -5.19
N ALA A 106 4.27 -5.54 -6.33
CA ALA A 106 5.67 -5.12 -6.37
C ALA A 106 5.91 -3.87 -5.51
N THR A 107 5.00 -2.89 -5.60
CA THR A 107 5.07 -1.66 -4.79
C THR A 107 4.91 -1.96 -3.30
N ALA A 108 3.95 -2.83 -2.92
CA ALA A 108 3.74 -3.24 -1.54
C ALA A 108 4.97 -3.96 -0.96
N LEU A 109 5.56 -4.90 -1.71
CA LEU A 109 6.76 -5.62 -1.29
C LEU A 109 7.95 -4.66 -1.11
N VAL A 110 8.16 -3.73 -2.03
CA VAL A 110 9.24 -2.74 -1.90
C VAL A 110 9.00 -1.82 -0.70
N ALA A 111 7.76 -1.38 -0.47
CA ALA A 111 7.42 -0.61 0.72
C ALA A 111 7.69 -1.39 2.02
N LEU A 112 7.35 -2.69 2.06
CA LEU A 112 7.65 -3.58 3.19
C LEU A 112 9.16 -3.78 3.37
N VAL A 113 9.92 -3.96 2.30
CA VAL A 113 11.39 -4.04 2.36
C VAL A 113 11.98 -2.75 2.91
N CYS A 114 11.50 -1.59 2.45
CA CYS A 114 11.92 -0.29 2.97
C CYS A 114 11.59 -0.16 4.47
N LEU A 115 10.39 -0.59 4.88
CA LEU A 115 9.97 -0.61 6.28
C LEU A 115 10.92 -1.48 7.12
N VAL A 116 11.23 -2.68 6.64
CA VAL A 116 12.16 -3.61 7.30
C VAL A 116 13.56 -3.00 7.39
N ILE A 117 14.09 -2.40 6.32
CA ILE A 117 15.39 -1.72 6.32
C ILE A 117 15.46 -0.65 7.40
N VAL A 118 14.42 0.19 7.51
CA VAL A 118 14.38 1.28 8.48
C VAL A 118 14.27 0.74 9.91
N VAL A 119 13.41 -0.24 10.15
CA VAL A 119 13.09 -0.75 11.50
C VAL A 119 14.13 -1.76 12.01
N LEU A 120 14.95 -2.35 11.13
CA LEU A 120 16.00 -3.30 11.48
C LEU A 120 17.00 -2.72 12.50
N GLY A 121 17.14 -3.42 13.63
CA GLY A 121 18.09 -3.05 14.69
C GLY A 121 17.67 -1.84 15.52
N ILE A 122 16.39 -1.48 15.49
CA ILE A 122 15.81 -0.47 16.39
C ILE A 122 15.40 -1.07 17.73
N LEU A 123 14.91 -2.30 17.71
CA LEU A 123 14.68 -3.07 18.91
C LEU A 123 16.00 -3.74 19.33
N SER A 124 16.40 -3.55 20.58
CA SER A 124 17.51 -4.26 21.20
C SER A 124 17.26 -5.78 21.22
N ALA A 125 18.32 -6.58 21.13
CA ALA A 125 18.25 -8.05 21.23
C ALA A 125 17.52 -8.52 22.51
N VAL A 126 17.59 -7.73 23.59
CA VAL A 126 16.88 -7.99 24.84
C VAL A 126 15.37 -7.76 24.71
N GLN A 127 14.93 -6.76 23.92
CA GLN A 127 13.50 -6.50 23.63
C GLN A 127 12.91 -7.60 22.75
N VAL A 128 13.67 -8.04 21.75
CA VAL A 128 13.23 -9.16 20.89
C VAL A 128 13.18 -10.46 21.69
N GLY A 129 14.16 -10.70 22.56
CA GLY A 129 14.21 -11.87 23.44
C GLY A 129 13.09 -11.90 24.49
N SER A 130 12.71 -10.75 25.05
CA SER A 130 11.60 -10.69 26.02
C SER A 130 10.21 -10.78 25.36
N MET A 131 10.09 -10.44 24.07
CA MET A 131 8.88 -10.63 23.27
C MET A 131 8.81 -12.01 22.59
N SER A 132 9.93 -12.72 22.40
CA SER A 132 9.96 -13.97 21.63
C SER A 132 9.13 -15.09 22.25
N SER A 133 8.94 -15.09 23.56
CA SER A 133 8.08 -16.05 24.26
C SER A 133 6.58 -15.83 24.00
N LYS A 134 6.20 -14.67 23.44
CA LYS A 134 4.80 -14.29 23.12
C LYS A 134 4.52 -14.24 21.61
N LEU A 135 5.54 -14.38 20.77
CA LEU A 135 5.38 -14.32 19.33
C LEU A 135 5.03 -15.71 18.76
N PRO A 136 4.12 -15.79 17.77
CA PRO A 136 3.93 -16.99 16.98
C PRO A 136 5.26 -17.47 16.36
N GLY A 137 5.39 -18.78 16.11
CA GLY A 137 6.59 -19.34 15.48
C GLY A 137 6.93 -18.65 14.14
N ALA A 138 8.20 -18.68 13.74
CA ALA A 138 8.70 -17.96 12.56
C ALA A 138 7.89 -18.20 11.27
N LEU A 139 7.39 -19.44 11.07
CA LEU A 139 6.53 -19.78 9.93
C LEU A 139 5.18 -19.05 9.96
N ALA A 140 4.58 -18.89 11.14
CA ALA A 140 3.33 -18.15 11.29
C ALA A 140 3.53 -16.65 11.03
N LEU A 141 4.65 -16.08 11.48
CA LEU A 141 5.03 -14.69 11.18
C LEU A 141 5.29 -14.48 9.68
N ALA A 142 6.00 -15.41 9.04
CA ALA A 142 6.22 -15.38 7.60
C ALA A 142 4.89 -15.46 6.83
N GLY A 143 3.99 -16.36 7.24
CA GLY A 143 2.64 -16.48 6.67
C GLY A 143 1.82 -15.20 6.82
N ALA A 144 1.85 -14.58 8.00
CA ALA A 144 1.18 -13.30 8.26
C ALA A 144 1.75 -12.17 7.39
N LEU A 145 3.08 -12.10 7.23
CA LEU A 145 3.73 -11.11 6.36
C LEU A 145 3.33 -11.29 4.90
N VAL A 146 3.30 -12.53 4.40
CA VAL A 146 2.85 -12.84 3.03
C VAL A 146 1.38 -12.47 2.84
N ALA A 147 0.51 -12.81 3.79
CA ALA A 147 -0.91 -12.43 3.73
C ALA A 147 -1.09 -10.91 3.74
N PHE A 148 -0.33 -10.19 4.56
CA PHE A 148 -0.36 -8.74 4.64
C PHE A 148 0.17 -8.08 3.36
N ALA A 149 1.27 -8.58 2.80
CA ALA A 149 1.78 -8.15 1.50
C ALA A 149 0.75 -8.41 0.39
N ALA A 150 0.05 -9.55 0.45
CA ALA A 150 -1.01 -9.87 -0.48
C ALA A 150 -2.15 -8.86 -0.43
N PHE A 151 -2.59 -8.53 0.79
CA PHE A 151 -3.60 -7.52 1.04
C PHE A 151 -3.16 -6.14 0.50
N LEU A 152 -1.99 -5.63 0.90
CA LEU A 152 -1.48 -4.34 0.43
C LEU A 152 -1.35 -4.30 -1.10
N GLY A 153 -0.87 -5.38 -1.71
CA GLY A 153 -0.76 -5.48 -3.15
C GLY A 153 -2.11 -5.37 -3.86
N THR A 154 -3.17 -6.00 -3.33
CA THR A 154 -4.53 -5.87 -3.87
C THR A 154 -5.05 -4.44 -3.75
N LEU A 155 -4.85 -3.79 -2.60
CA LEU A 155 -5.25 -2.42 -2.33
C LEU A 155 -4.60 -1.45 -3.33
N LEU A 156 -3.27 -1.55 -3.51
CA LEU A 156 -2.53 -0.70 -4.43
C LEU A 156 -2.89 -0.97 -5.90
N GLY A 157 -3.16 -2.23 -6.25
CA GLY A 157 -3.67 -2.57 -7.58
C GLY A 157 -5.05 -1.96 -7.83
N ALA A 158 -5.96 -2.04 -6.87
CA ALA A 158 -7.30 -1.46 -6.95
C ALA A 158 -7.21 0.07 -7.11
N ALA A 159 -6.42 0.73 -6.26
CA ALA A 159 -6.19 2.17 -6.33
C ALA A 159 -5.61 2.59 -7.69
N SER A 160 -4.67 1.82 -8.24
CA SER A 160 -4.10 2.08 -9.57
C SER A 160 -5.15 2.09 -10.68
N LEU A 161 -6.08 1.12 -10.67
CA LEU A 161 -7.18 1.11 -11.65
C LEU A 161 -8.22 2.21 -11.40
N VAL A 162 -8.49 2.56 -10.15
CA VAL A 162 -9.37 3.68 -9.82
C VAL A 162 -8.79 5.00 -10.35
N VAL A 163 -7.48 5.23 -10.22
CA VAL A 163 -6.81 6.38 -10.83
C VAL A 163 -6.92 6.35 -12.36
N CYS A 164 -6.67 5.20 -12.99
CA CYS A 164 -6.86 5.05 -14.43
C CYS A 164 -8.31 5.34 -14.87
N ALA A 165 -9.30 4.90 -14.09
CA ALA A 165 -10.71 5.20 -14.34
C ALA A 165 -11.00 6.71 -14.22
N CYS A 166 -10.37 7.41 -13.28
CA CYS A 166 -10.46 8.87 -13.17
C CYS A 166 -9.84 9.57 -14.38
N VAL A 167 -8.69 9.10 -14.86
CA VAL A 167 -8.06 9.60 -16.09
C VAL A 167 -8.95 9.37 -17.31
N ALA A 168 -9.56 8.19 -17.44
CA ALA A 168 -10.50 7.89 -18.53
C ALA A 168 -11.74 8.80 -18.48
N ARG A 169 -12.28 9.08 -17.29
CA ARG A 169 -13.37 10.06 -17.12
C ARG A 169 -12.95 11.46 -17.53
N ALA A 170 -11.71 11.84 -17.25
CA ALA A 170 -11.17 13.14 -17.65
C ALA A 170 -11.06 13.28 -19.17
N ARG A 171 -10.61 12.22 -19.86
CA ARG A 171 -10.63 12.16 -21.33
C ARG A 171 -12.03 12.28 -21.93
N ALA A 172 -13.05 11.80 -21.21
CA ALA A 172 -14.47 11.96 -21.56
C ALA A 172 -15.07 13.33 -21.14
N GLY A 173 -14.24 14.34 -20.82
CA GLY A 173 -14.67 15.70 -20.54
C GLY A 173 -15.01 16.02 -19.08
N ARG A 174 -14.77 15.11 -18.13
CA ARG A 174 -14.97 15.39 -16.69
C ARG A 174 -13.74 16.02 -16.05
N SER A 175 -13.92 16.69 -14.91
CA SER A 175 -12.79 17.15 -14.10
C SER A 175 -12.01 15.98 -13.49
N LEU A 176 -10.71 15.91 -13.78
CA LEU A 176 -9.80 14.92 -13.19
C LEU A 176 -9.68 15.12 -11.68
N GLY A 177 -9.44 16.35 -11.24
CA GLY A 177 -9.27 16.68 -9.82
C GLY A 177 -10.49 16.30 -8.99
N ALA A 178 -11.70 16.67 -9.44
CA ALA A 178 -12.93 16.29 -8.75
C ALA A 178 -13.13 14.77 -8.72
N SER A 179 -12.83 14.08 -9.84
CA SER A 179 -12.93 12.62 -9.91
C SER A 179 -11.98 11.93 -8.93
N LEU A 180 -10.74 12.41 -8.81
CA LEU A 180 -9.75 11.89 -7.88
C LEU A 180 -10.14 12.16 -6.42
N VAL A 181 -10.63 13.37 -6.10
CA VAL A 181 -11.08 13.71 -4.74
C VAL A 181 -12.26 12.83 -4.32
N VAL A 182 -13.26 12.65 -5.19
CA VAL A 182 -14.42 11.78 -4.91
C VAL A 182 -13.99 10.32 -4.75
N ALA A 183 -13.09 9.85 -5.63
CA ALA A 183 -12.57 8.49 -5.54
C ALA A 183 -11.75 8.27 -4.25
N ALA A 184 -10.90 9.22 -3.88
CA ALA A 184 -10.11 9.18 -2.66
C ALA A 184 -11.01 9.21 -1.41
N ALA A 185 -12.04 10.05 -1.38
CA ALA A 185 -13.00 10.08 -0.28
C ALA A 185 -13.79 8.76 -0.16
N GLY A 186 -14.28 8.23 -1.28
CA GLY A 186 -15.04 6.96 -1.29
C GLY A 186 -14.19 5.75 -0.89
N CYS A 187 -13.02 5.60 -1.51
CA CYS A 187 -12.10 4.50 -1.17
C CYS A 187 -11.54 4.68 0.24
N GLY A 188 -11.20 5.90 0.64
CA GLY A 188 -10.69 6.24 1.95
C GLY A 188 -11.69 5.95 3.07
N ALA A 189 -12.97 6.25 2.88
CA ALA A 189 -14.03 5.91 3.84
C ALA A 189 -14.16 4.39 4.02
N ALA A 190 -14.11 3.62 2.93
CA ALA A 190 -14.14 2.15 3.01
C ALA A 190 -12.93 1.60 3.78
N VAL A 191 -11.72 2.04 3.42
CA VAL A 191 -10.48 1.64 4.11
C VAL A 191 -10.51 2.06 5.58
N MET A 192 -11.01 3.25 5.89
CA MET A 192 -11.16 3.72 7.27
C MET A 192 -12.06 2.79 8.08
N LEU A 193 -13.24 2.43 7.57
CA LEU A 193 -14.17 1.53 8.27
C LEU A 193 -13.55 0.15 8.52
N LEU A 194 -12.89 -0.41 7.51
CA LEU A 194 -12.23 -1.71 7.59
C LEU A 194 -11.04 -1.69 8.55
N THR A 195 -10.27 -0.60 8.53
CA THR A 195 -9.14 -0.38 9.45
C THR A 195 -9.64 -0.28 10.89
N VAL A 196 -10.64 0.58 11.15
CA VAL A 196 -11.23 0.73 12.49
C VAL A 196 -11.83 -0.59 12.97
N GLY A 197 -12.51 -1.35 12.11
CA GLY A 197 -13.04 -2.67 12.43
C GLY A 197 -11.95 -3.68 12.81
N THR A 198 -10.89 -3.75 12.01
CA THR A 198 -9.73 -4.62 12.24
C THR A 198 -9.02 -4.26 13.54
N PHE A 199 -8.70 -2.98 13.76
CA PHE A 199 -8.07 -2.52 15.00
C PHE A 199 -8.99 -2.70 16.21
N GLY A 200 -10.31 -2.54 16.06
CA GLY A 200 -11.28 -2.86 17.10
C GLY A 200 -11.26 -4.33 17.50
N ALA A 201 -11.15 -5.24 16.53
CA ALA A 201 -11.03 -6.69 16.79
C ALA A 201 -9.68 -7.08 17.40
N LEU A 202 -8.63 -6.30 17.15
CA LEU A 202 -7.31 -6.47 17.75
C LEU A 202 -7.22 -5.85 19.15
N ASN A 203 -7.99 -4.79 19.43
CA ASN A 203 -7.94 -4.04 20.69
C ASN A 203 -8.71 -4.72 21.84
N THR A 204 -8.52 -6.02 22.00
CA THR A 204 -9.15 -6.81 23.06
C THR A 204 -8.08 -7.61 23.81
N ALA A 205 -8.37 -7.96 25.07
CA ALA A 205 -7.47 -8.78 25.89
C ALA A 205 -7.30 -10.21 25.33
N ALA A 206 -8.30 -10.71 24.60
CA ALA A 206 -8.26 -11.96 23.87
C ALA A 206 -8.76 -11.76 22.44
N VAL A 207 -7.85 -11.92 21.47
CA VAL A 207 -8.13 -11.70 20.05
C VAL A 207 -9.04 -12.82 19.52
N SER A 208 -10.20 -12.45 18.98
CA SER A 208 -11.08 -13.40 18.30
C SER A 208 -10.65 -13.58 16.84
N LEU A 209 -9.99 -14.71 16.56
CA LEU A 209 -9.59 -15.09 15.19
C LEU A 209 -10.75 -15.05 14.17
N PRO A 210 -12.00 -15.46 14.50
CA PRO A 210 -13.11 -15.36 13.56
C PRO A 210 -13.45 -13.92 13.18
N ALA A 211 -13.47 -12.98 14.13
CA ALA A 211 -13.76 -11.58 13.83
C ALA A 211 -12.64 -10.95 13.00
N LEU A 212 -11.37 -11.23 13.35
CA LEU A 212 -10.21 -10.77 12.57
C LEU A 212 -10.24 -11.33 11.15
N GLY A 213 -10.58 -12.61 11.00
CA GLY A 213 -10.76 -13.25 9.70
C GLY A 213 -11.91 -12.66 8.89
N ALA A 214 -13.03 -12.30 9.53
CA ALA A 214 -14.15 -11.65 8.87
C ALA A 214 -13.78 -10.26 8.33
N TRP A 215 -13.04 -9.46 9.11
CA TRP A 215 -12.53 -8.17 8.66
C TRP A 215 -11.57 -8.31 7.49
N LEU A 216 -10.62 -9.26 7.58
CA LEU A 216 -9.69 -9.55 6.48
C LEU A 216 -10.43 -9.97 5.20
N ALA A 217 -11.47 -10.81 5.32
CA ALA A 217 -12.27 -11.24 4.18
C ALA A 217 -13.05 -10.07 3.56
N ALA A 218 -13.65 -9.20 4.38
CA ALA A 218 -14.33 -8.00 3.92
C ALA A 218 -13.37 -7.05 3.17
N ASP A 219 -12.17 -6.87 3.70
CA ASP A 219 -11.08 -6.10 3.11
C ASP A 219 -10.71 -6.60 1.70
N VAL A 220 -10.45 -7.91 1.59
CA VAL A 220 -10.16 -8.54 0.29
C VAL A 220 -11.34 -8.37 -0.68
N ALA A 221 -12.57 -8.58 -0.21
CA ALA A 221 -13.75 -8.45 -1.05
C ALA A 221 -13.92 -7.02 -1.61
N VAL A 222 -13.74 -5.99 -0.77
CA VAL A 222 -13.81 -4.58 -1.18
C VAL A 222 -12.72 -4.25 -2.20
N ASN A 223 -11.47 -4.68 -1.95
CA ASN A 223 -10.35 -4.44 -2.87
C ASN A 223 -10.59 -5.09 -4.23
N LEU A 224 -11.06 -6.34 -4.26
CA LEU A 224 -11.39 -7.03 -5.51
C LEU A 224 -12.55 -6.37 -6.23
N ALA A 225 -13.60 -5.94 -5.52
CA ALA A 225 -14.73 -5.23 -6.10
C ALA A 225 -14.29 -3.92 -6.77
N LEU A 226 -13.41 -3.14 -6.12
CA LEU A 226 -12.84 -1.91 -6.69
C LEU A 226 -11.97 -2.20 -7.90
N LEU A 227 -11.08 -3.19 -7.81
CA LEU A 227 -10.18 -3.59 -8.90
C LEU A 227 -10.95 -4.02 -10.15
N PHE A 228 -11.87 -4.98 -10.00
CA PHE A 228 -12.65 -5.49 -11.13
C PHE A 228 -13.70 -4.50 -11.61
N GLY A 229 -14.31 -3.72 -10.72
CA GLY A 229 -15.25 -2.66 -11.07
C GLY A 229 -14.61 -1.56 -11.93
N ALA A 230 -13.43 -1.08 -11.52
CA ALA A 230 -12.66 -0.11 -12.29
C ALA A 230 -12.17 -0.71 -13.62
N GLY A 231 -11.70 -1.96 -13.62
CA GLY A 231 -11.32 -2.68 -14.83
C GLY A 231 -12.46 -2.84 -15.83
N ALA A 232 -13.65 -3.22 -15.36
CA ALA A 232 -14.85 -3.34 -16.17
C ALA A 232 -15.30 -1.98 -16.76
N TYR A 233 -15.19 -0.91 -15.98
CA TYR A 233 -15.45 0.45 -16.44
C TYR A 233 -14.49 0.85 -17.58
N LEU A 234 -13.19 0.62 -17.40
CA LEU A 234 -12.17 0.91 -18.42
C LEU A 234 -12.40 0.10 -19.71
N GLY A 235 -12.69 -1.18 -19.60
CA GLY A 235 -13.02 -2.02 -20.77
C GLY A 235 -14.29 -1.58 -21.50
N LYS A 236 -15.26 -0.97 -20.81
CA LYS A 236 -16.44 -0.34 -21.45
C LYS A 236 -16.06 0.93 -22.20
N GLN A 237 -15.14 1.75 -21.68
CA GLN A 237 -14.67 2.96 -22.37
C GLN A 237 -13.87 2.60 -23.63
N GLU A 238 -12.94 1.64 -23.55
CA GLU A 238 -12.14 1.19 -24.71
C GLU A 238 -13.03 0.67 -25.86
N ARG A 239 -14.09 -0.08 -25.53
CA ARG A 239 -15.07 -0.54 -26.52
C ARG A 239 -15.86 0.61 -27.17
N ARG A 240 -16.21 1.66 -26.42
CA ARG A 240 -16.88 2.84 -26.99
C ARG A 240 -15.96 3.59 -27.95
N GLU A 241 -14.73 3.87 -27.54
CA GLU A 241 -13.73 4.54 -28.40
C GLU A 241 -13.48 3.75 -29.70
N THR A 242 -13.37 2.42 -29.60
CA THR A 242 -13.14 1.55 -30.77
C THR A 242 -14.34 1.51 -31.71
N ALA A 243 -15.57 1.60 -31.20
CA ALA A 243 -16.79 1.60 -32.01
C ALA A 243 -17.07 2.96 -32.67
N GLU A 244 -16.61 4.06 -32.06
CA GLU A 244 -16.84 5.42 -32.54
C GLU A 244 -15.84 5.84 -33.63
N LYS A 245 -14.60 5.35 -33.57
CA LYS A 245 -13.53 5.68 -34.52
C LYS A 245 -13.90 5.38 -36.00
N PRO A 246 -14.48 4.22 -36.35
CA PRO A 246 -14.91 3.93 -37.73
C PRO A 246 -16.07 4.81 -38.18
N ARG A 247 -16.98 5.16 -37.27
CA ARG A 247 -18.14 6.03 -37.56
C ARG A 247 -17.71 7.47 -37.85
N ALA A 248 -16.77 8.00 -37.06
CA ALA A 248 -16.20 9.32 -37.29
C ALA A 248 -15.44 9.40 -38.63
N VAL A 249 -14.68 8.34 -38.97
CA VAL A 249 -13.97 8.26 -40.27
C VAL A 249 -14.95 8.13 -41.45
N ALA A 250 -16.07 7.42 -41.28
CA ALA A 250 -17.12 7.34 -42.31
C ALA A 250 -17.86 8.67 -42.48
N ALA A 251 -18.19 9.36 -41.38
CA ALA A 251 -18.86 10.66 -41.40
C ALA A 251 -17.97 11.80 -41.96
N ALA A 252 -16.64 11.68 -41.85
CA ALA A 252 -15.71 12.66 -42.43
C ALA A 252 -15.42 12.41 -43.94
N ARG A 253 -15.94 11.32 -44.52
CA ARG A 253 -15.72 10.93 -45.93
C ARG A 253 -16.98 11.05 -46.81
N GLY A 254 -18.13 11.40 -46.23
CA GLY A 254 -19.37 11.70 -46.94
C GLY A 254 -19.69 13.18 -46.85
#